data_AF-D2R4J5-F1
#
_entry.id   AF-D2R4J5-F1
#
_cell.length_a   1.000
_cell.length_b   1.000
_cell.length_c   1.000
_cell.angle_alpha   90.00
_cell.angle_beta   90.00
_cell.angle_gamma   90.00
#
_symmetry.space_group_name_H-M   'P 1'
#
loop_
_entity.id
_entity.type
_entity.pdbx_description
1 polymer ?
#
loop_
_entity_poly.entity_id
_entity_poly.type
_entity_poly.pdbx_seq_one_letter_code
_entity_poly.pdbx_strand_id
1 'polypeptide(L)'
;MPRDCHLPSAAKQVAVSLLSLLCLLVCSTSIVAQSPPPIDAKLAQQEMEWLSSRCDGFFRAFTDTMVGHERAIRDLIAAGPLVDRDTEIVKLVDSSNKITERYGKYTGHEMVSSKMVGTDLVYLRYLYKAERFPVVWHFIFYRTTGAGGVKKEWTLISLKFDGQIEQLLK
;
A
#
# COMPACT_ATOMS: atom_id res chain seq x y z
N MET A 1 -2.35 69.01 -29.18
CA MET A 1 -1.23 69.72 -28.52
C MET A 1 -1.73 71.10 -28.14
N PRO A 2 -1.45 71.67 -26.94
CA PRO A 2 -0.72 71.19 -25.75
C PRO A 2 -1.71 70.89 -24.58
N ARG A 3 -1.51 69.99 -23.59
CA ARG A 3 -0.50 69.90 -22.50
C ARG A 3 -0.45 71.21 -21.67
N ASP A 4 -0.66 71.29 -20.36
CA ASP A 4 -0.62 70.36 -19.22
C ASP A 4 -1.60 70.91 -18.14
N CYS A 5 -2.39 70.11 -17.41
CA CYS A 5 -2.01 69.31 -16.24
C CYS A 5 -1.22 70.08 -15.16
N HIS A 6 -1.91 70.49 -14.08
CA HIS A 6 -1.31 70.60 -12.76
C HIS A 6 -2.28 70.12 -11.68
N LEU A 7 -1.74 69.19 -10.88
CA LEU A 7 -2.36 68.44 -9.79
C LEU A 7 -2.66 69.31 -8.55
N PRO A 8 -3.59 68.86 -7.69
CA PRO A 8 -4.01 69.59 -6.50
C PRO A 8 -3.08 69.44 -5.29
N SER A 9 -3.23 70.44 -4.43
CA SER A 9 -2.58 70.72 -3.16
C SER A 9 -3.11 69.89 -1.98
N ALA A 10 -2.23 69.72 -1.00
CA ALA A 10 -2.50 69.62 0.45
C ALA A 10 -3.10 68.32 1.03
N ALA A 11 -2.22 67.65 1.78
CA ALA A 11 -2.30 67.46 3.23
C ALA A 11 -3.46 66.65 3.84
N LYS A 12 -3.09 65.47 4.38
CA LYS A 12 -3.39 64.98 5.75
C LYS A 12 -2.57 63.68 5.94
N GLN A 13 -1.43 63.69 6.61
CA GLN A 13 -1.23 63.76 8.06
C GLN A 13 -1.77 62.53 8.79
N VAL A 14 -0.95 61.49 8.93
CA VAL A 14 -0.71 60.78 10.20
C VAL A 14 0.73 60.30 10.21
N ALA A 15 1.53 60.92 11.06
CA ALA A 15 2.87 60.48 11.41
C ALA A 15 2.78 59.34 12.43
N VAL A 16 3.45 58.21 12.21
CA VAL A 16 4.13 57.46 13.28
C VAL A 16 5.35 56.72 12.69
N SER A 17 6.52 57.21 13.11
CA SER A 17 7.79 56.50 13.37
C SER A 17 8.41 55.58 12.32
N LEU A 18 9.43 56.15 11.68
CA LEU A 18 10.76 55.55 11.59
C LEU A 18 11.17 54.93 12.93
N LEU A 19 11.19 53.60 13.03
CA LEU A 19 12.15 52.78 13.79
C LEU A 19 11.69 51.33 13.65
N SER A 20 12.41 50.51 12.86
CA SER A 20 12.59 49.05 13.03
C SER A 20 13.12 48.44 11.73
N LEU A 21 14.28 48.90 11.32
CA LEU A 21 15.17 48.23 10.38
C LEU A 21 15.77 47.00 11.09
N LEU A 22 14.96 45.97 11.41
CA LEU A 22 15.42 44.75 12.09
C LEU A 22 14.35 43.62 12.04
N CYS A 23 14.04 43.07 10.87
CA CYS A 23 13.35 41.77 10.73
C CYS A 23 13.79 41.01 9.46
N LEU A 24 15.01 41.27 8.97
CA LEU A 24 15.75 40.30 8.17
C LEU A 24 16.56 39.47 9.17
N LEU A 25 16.04 38.30 9.56
CA LEU A 25 16.66 37.21 10.36
C LEU A 25 15.64 36.67 11.37
N VAL A 26 14.63 35.94 10.90
CA VAL A 26 14.10 34.81 11.69
C VAL A 26 14.24 33.58 10.82
N CYS A 27 15.34 32.87 11.10
CA CYS A 27 15.66 31.54 10.62
C CYS A 27 14.44 30.62 10.79
N SER A 28 13.64 30.48 9.73
CA SER A 28 12.83 29.28 9.58
C SER A 28 13.74 28.19 9.03
N THR A 29 14.71 27.76 9.84
CA THR A 29 15.24 26.41 9.69
C THR A 29 14.07 25.50 10.02
N SER A 30 13.28 25.15 9.02
CA SER A 30 12.54 23.90 9.09
C SER A 30 13.61 22.85 9.35
N ILE A 31 13.70 22.42 10.60
CA ILE A 31 14.30 21.14 10.94
C ILE A 31 13.35 20.15 10.25
N VAL A 32 13.62 19.90 8.96
CA VAL A 32 13.22 18.64 8.37
C VAL A 32 13.97 17.64 9.22
N ALA A 33 13.26 16.99 10.15
CA ALA A 33 13.74 15.77 10.75
C ALA A 33 14.07 14.86 9.56
N GLN A 34 15.36 14.76 9.23
CA GLN A 34 15.83 13.84 8.22
C GLN A 34 15.60 12.46 8.80
N SER A 35 14.42 11.91 8.48
CA SER A 35 14.19 10.48 8.46
C SER A 35 15.40 9.83 7.76
N PRO A 36 15.88 8.68 8.25
CA PRO A 36 17.11 8.08 7.77
C PRO A 36 17.14 7.98 6.22
N PRO A 37 18.31 8.28 5.59
CA PRO A 37 18.49 8.28 4.14
C PRO A 37 18.27 6.89 3.49
N PRO A 38 18.17 6.80 2.14
CA PRO A 38 17.18 6.01 1.39
C PRO A 38 17.49 4.51 1.22
N ILE A 39 18.44 3.94 1.97
CA ILE A 39 18.82 2.53 1.83
C ILE A 39 17.66 1.62 2.27
N ASP A 40 17.05 1.92 3.41
CA ASP A 40 15.91 1.16 3.93
C ASP A 40 14.66 1.36 3.08
N ALA A 41 14.44 2.57 2.56
CA ALA A 41 13.30 2.87 1.69
C ALA A 41 13.40 2.14 0.34
N LYS A 42 14.60 2.11 -0.25
CA LYS A 42 14.84 1.40 -1.51
C LYS A 42 14.70 -0.11 -1.32
N LEU A 43 15.25 -0.67 -0.24
CA LEU A 43 15.11 -2.08 0.07
C LEU A 43 13.63 -2.44 0.32
N ALA A 44 12.92 -1.65 1.14
CA ALA A 44 11.50 -1.86 1.38
C ALA A 44 10.67 -1.82 0.09
N GLN A 45 11.01 -0.93 -0.85
CA GLN A 45 10.36 -0.88 -2.16
C GLN A 45 10.64 -2.14 -2.99
N GLN A 46 11.89 -2.64 -3.00
CA GLN A 46 12.26 -3.86 -3.71
C GLN A 46 11.57 -5.10 -3.11
N GLU A 47 11.51 -5.18 -1.78
CA GLU A 47 10.79 -6.23 -1.06
C GLU A 47 9.29 -6.18 -1.36
N MET A 48 8.71 -4.97 -1.37
CA MET A 48 7.31 -4.76 -1.73
C MET A 48 7.00 -5.22 -3.15
N GLU A 49 7.84 -4.86 -4.12
CA GLU A 49 7.71 -5.28 -5.52
C GLU A 49 7.78 -6.81 -5.65
N TRP A 50 8.74 -7.43 -4.96
CA TRP A 50 8.88 -8.88 -4.97
C TRP A 50 7.67 -9.60 -4.36
N LEU A 51 7.15 -9.09 -3.23
CA LEU A 51 5.92 -9.62 -2.62
C LEU A 51 4.70 -9.41 -3.50
N SER A 52 4.59 -8.26 -4.17
CA SER A 52 3.55 -7.98 -5.16
C SER A 52 3.61 -8.99 -6.31
N SER A 53 4.79 -9.20 -6.89
CA SER A 53 4.99 -10.18 -7.97
C SER A 53 4.59 -11.60 -7.56
N ARG A 54 4.76 -11.98 -6.29
CA ARG A 54 4.26 -13.28 -5.78
C ARG A 54 2.74 -13.34 -5.77
N CYS A 55 2.07 -12.27 -5.36
CA CYS A 55 0.61 -12.17 -5.39
C CYS A 55 0.06 -12.19 -6.82
N ASP A 56 0.71 -11.48 -7.75
CA ASP A 56 0.33 -11.46 -9.16
C ASP A 56 0.56 -12.83 -9.82
N GLY A 57 1.63 -13.53 -9.43
CA GLY A 57 1.88 -14.94 -9.77
C GLY A 57 0.77 -15.85 -9.29
N PHE A 58 0.32 -15.66 -8.04
CA PHE A 58 -0.82 -16.39 -7.49
C PHE A 58 -2.09 -16.18 -8.30
N PHE A 59 -2.49 -14.95 -8.63
CA PHE A 59 -3.72 -14.73 -9.39
C PHE A 59 -3.67 -15.32 -10.80
N ARG A 60 -2.51 -15.29 -11.46
CA ARG A 60 -2.31 -15.97 -12.75
C ARG A 60 -2.56 -17.47 -12.62
N ALA A 61 -1.95 -18.11 -11.64
CA ALA A 61 -2.14 -19.55 -11.38
C ALA A 61 -3.58 -19.87 -10.93
N PHE A 62 -4.16 -19.04 -10.06
CA PHE A 62 -5.50 -19.23 -9.49
C PHE A 62 -6.59 -19.18 -10.57
N THR A 63 -6.41 -18.34 -11.59
CA THR A 63 -7.39 -18.15 -12.67
C THR A 63 -7.12 -19.04 -13.88
N ASP A 64 -6.01 -19.79 -13.88
CA ASP A 64 -5.67 -20.76 -14.91
C ASP A 64 -6.45 -22.07 -14.70
N THR A 65 -7.27 -22.42 -15.68
CA THR A 65 -8.09 -23.65 -15.66
C THR A 65 -7.26 -24.94 -15.63
N MET A 66 -6.01 -24.90 -16.07
CA MET A 66 -5.10 -26.06 -16.04
C MET A 66 -4.45 -26.26 -14.68
N VAL A 67 -4.28 -25.19 -13.90
CA VAL A 67 -3.68 -25.24 -12.55
C VAL A 67 -4.77 -25.51 -11.51
N GLY A 68 -5.87 -24.75 -11.57
CA GLY A 68 -6.98 -24.83 -10.62
C GLY A 68 -6.69 -24.13 -9.28
N HIS A 69 -7.76 -23.76 -8.57
CA HIS A 69 -7.68 -22.99 -7.33
C HIS A 69 -6.87 -23.68 -6.23
N GLU A 70 -7.08 -24.98 -6.02
CA GLU A 70 -6.42 -25.72 -4.94
C GLU A 70 -4.91 -25.72 -5.10
N ARG A 71 -4.43 -26.06 -6.30
CA ARG A 71 -2.98 -26.08 -6.56
C ARG A 71 -2.37 -24.70 -6.43
N ALA A 72 -3.02 -23.66 -6.97
CA ALA A 72 -2.53 -22.29 -6.84
C ALA A 72 -2.41 -21.84 -5.36
N ILE A 73 -3.38 -22.23 -4.52
CA ILE A 73 -3.33 -21.97 -3.07
C ILE A 73 -2.19 -22.75 -2.42
N ARG A 74 -2.08 -24.06 -2.69
CA ARG A 74 -1.05 -24.93 -2.11
C ARG A 74 0.37 -24.49 -2.49
N ASP A 75 0.59 -24.14 -3.75
CA ASP A 75 1.88 -23.66 -4.25
C ASP A 75 2.27 -22.34 -3.58
N LEU A 76 1.31 -21.43 -3.36
CA LEU A 76 1.58 -20.15 -2.70
C LEU A 76 1.98 -20.33 -1.22
N ILE A 77 1.37 -21.29 -0.50
CA ILE A 77 1.63 -21.53 0.93
C ILE A 77 2.78 -22.49 1.21
N ALA A 78 3.26 -23.24 0.22
CA ALA A 78 4.17 -24.39 0.38
C ALA A 78 5.44 -24.13 1.20
N ALA A 79 5.93 -22.89 1.22
CA ALA A 79 7.16 -22.50 1.93
C ALA A 79 6.91 -21.86 3.31
N GLY A 80 5.68 -21.90 3.83
CA GLY A 80 5.28 -21.14 5.01
C GLY A 80 4.57 -21.97 6.09
N PRO A 81 4.31 -21.36 7.26
CA PRO A 81 3.65 -22.02 8.39
C PRO A 81 2.16 -22.36 8.14
N LEU A 82 1.63 -21.97 6.98
CA LEU A 82 0.27 -22.30 6.55
C LEU A 82 0.13 -23.73 6.03
N VAL A 83 1.24 -24.41 5.68
CA VAL A 83 1.20 -25.81 5.20
C VAL A 83 0.56 -26.74 6.24
N ASP A 84 0.84 -26.52 7.51
CA ASP A 84 0.33 -27.36 8.60
C ASP A 84 -1.12 -27.03 9.03
N ARG A 85 -1.78 -26.07 8.35
CA ARG A 85 -3.13 -25.59 8.70
C ARG A 85 -4.22 -26.17 7.82
N ASP A 86 -4.23 -27.49 7.65
CA ASP A 86 -5.12 -28.20 6.71
C ASP A 86 -6.59 -27.79 6.81
N THR A 87 -7.15 -27.64 8.01
CA THR A 87 -8.57 -27.27 8.16
C THR A 87 -8.89 -25.87 7.63
N GLU A 88 -7.97 -24.90 7.82
CA GLU A 88 -8.15 -23.54 7.30
C GLU A 88 -7.97 -23.52 5.78
N ILE A 89 -6.99 -24.27 5.27
CA ILE A 89 -6.72 -24.38 3.84
C ILE A 89 -7.86 -25.06 3.09
N VAL A 90 -8.42 -26.16 3.62
CA VAL A 90 -9.59 -26.82 3.03
C VAL A 90 -10.78 -25.85 2.91
N LYS A 91 -11.07 -25.08 3.97
CA LYS A 91 -12.15 -24.07 3.93
C LYS A 91 -11.89 -22.98 2.89
N LEU A 92 -10.64 -22.53 2.74
CA LEU A 92 -10.24 -21.55 1.75
C LEU A 92 -10.42 -22.10 0.33
N VAL A 93 -10.00 -23.34 0.08
CA VAL A 93 -10.16 -24.04 -1.21
C VAL A 93 -11.64 -24.20 -1.55
N ASP A 94 -12.45 -24.71 -0.62
CA ASP A 94 -13.90 -24.88 -0.81
C ASP A 94 -14.61 -23.57 -1.14
N SER A 95 -14.21 -22.49 -0.46
CA SER A 95 -14.76 -21.16 -0.72
C SER A 95 -14.29 -20.61 -2.06
N SER A 96 -13.04 -20.87 -2.44
CA SER A 96 -12.45 -20.47 -3.72
C SER A 96 -13.11 -21.18 -4.90
N ASN A 97 -13.50 -22.44 -4.76
CA ASN A 97 -14.22 -23.18 -5.80
C ASN A 97 -15.58 -22.58 -6.16
N LYS A 98 -16.15 -21.76 -5.26
CA LYS A 98 -17.43 -21.06 -5.47
C LYS A 98 -17.24 -19.63 -6.00
N ILE A 99 -16.00 -19.15 -6.20
CA ILE A 99 -15.75 -17.77 -6.62
C ILE A 99 -16.38 -17.48 -7.97
N THR A 100 -16.16 -18.32 -8.98
CA THR A 100 -16.68 -18.08 -10.33
C THR A 100 -18.21 -18.11 -10.37
N GLU A 101 -18.81 -19.05 -9.64
CA GLU A 101 -20.27 -19.20 -9.51
C GLU A 101 -20.92 -18.02 -8.79
N ARG A 102 -20.24 -17.41 -7.82
CA ARG A 102 -20.79 -16.31 -7.02
C ARG A 102 -20.51 -14.93 -7.63
N TYR A 103 -19.28 -14.70 -8.08
CA TYR A 103 -18.78 -13.36 -8.43
C TYR A 103 -18.62 -13.16 -9.94
N GLY A 104 -18.69 -14.23 -10.74
CA GLY A 104 -18.53 -14.19 -12.20
C GLY A 104 -17.12 -14.53 -12.64
N LYS A 105 -16.87 -14.48 -13.96
CA LYS A 105 -15.54 -14.79 -14.50
C LYS A 105 -14.54 -13.71 -14.08
N TYR A 106 -13.30 -14.13 -13.91
CA TYR A 106 -12.18 -13.25 -13.65
C TYR A 106 -11.94 -12.28 -14.81
N THR A 107 -11.71 -11.01 -14.49
CA THR A 107 -11.44 -9.94 -15.48
C THR A 107 -10.14 -9.19 -15.21
N GLY A 108 -9.55 -9.34 -14.03
CA GLY A 108 -8.31 -8.67 -13.65
C GLY A 108 -8.10 -8.63 -12.14
N HIS A 109 -6.92 -8.20 -11.71
CA HIS A 109 -6.65 -7.85 -10.32
C HIS A 109 -5.81 -6.57 -10.24
N GLU A 110 -5.88 -5.89 -9.11
CA GLU A 110 -4.97 -4.78 -8.80
C GLU A 110 -4.70 -4.71 -7.30
N MET A 111 -3.51 -4.25 -6.92
CA MET A 111 -3.20 -3.96 -5.53
C MET A 111 -3.91 -2.67 -5.12
N VAL A 112 -4.74 -2.73 -4.08
CA VAL A 112 -5.49 -1.56 -3.56
C VAL A 112 -4.88 -0.99 -2.28
N SER A 113 -4.05 -1.77 -1.58
CA SER A 113 -3.31 -1.28 -0.42
C SER A 113 -2.10 -2.17 -0.15
N SER A 114 -0.99 -1.52 0.19
CA SER A 114 0.15 -2.14 0.83
C SER A 114 0.44 -1.42 2.13
N LYS A 115 0.78 -2.17 3.17
CA LYS A 115 1.18 -1.62 4.47
C LYS A 115 2.28 -2.45 5.07
N MET A 116 3.44 -1.83 5.24
CA MET A 116 4.52 -2.39 6.04
C MET A 116 4.31 -1.99 7.51
N VAL A 117 4.47 -2.94 8.43
CA VAL A 117 4.40 -2.73 9.88
C VAL A 117 5.76 -3.11 10.46
N GLY A 118 6.49 -2.10 10.94
CA GLY A 118 7.90 -2.27 11.26
C GLY A 118 8.70 -2.63 10.01
N THR A 119 9.60 -3.60 10.12
CA THR A 119 10.47 -4.07 9.01
C THR A 119 10.20 -5.50 8.57
N ASP A 120 9.24 -6.17 9.20
CA ASP A 120 9.13 -7.64 9.16
C ASP A 120 7.72 -8.17 8.93
N LEU A 121 6.73 -7.29 8.82
CA LEU A 121 5.34 -7.63 8.57
C LEU A 121 4.78 -6.77 7.45
N VAL A 122 4.19 -7.42 6.44
CA VAL A 122 3.59 -6.75 5.28
C VAL A 122 2.16 -7.24 5.08
N TYR A 123 1.25 -6.28 4.94
CA TYR A 123 -0.14 -6.51 4.54
C TYR A 123 -0.32 -6.04 3.11
N LEU A 124 -0.74 -6.93 2.23
CA LEU A 124 -1.17 -6.59 0.87
C LEU A 124 -2.65 -6.88 0.70
N ARG A 125 -3.37 -5.94 0.09
CA ARG A 125 -4.77 -6.08 -0.28
C ARG A 125 -4.90 -5.94 -1.79
N TYR A 126 -5.59 -6.89 -2.39
CA TYR A 126 -5.87 -6.90 -3.82
C TYR A 126 -7.35 -6.91 -4.09
N LEU A 127 -7.79 -6.15 -5.08
CA LEU A 127 -9.13 -6.23 -5.64
C LEU A 127 -9.11 -7.23 -6.79
N TYR A 128 -9.71 -8.39 -6.57
CA TYR A 128 -10.03 -9.37 -7.61
C TYR A 128 -11.29 -8.90 -8.34
N LYS A 129 -11.13 -8.57 -9.62
CA LYS A 129 -12.20 -8.05 -10.49
C LYS A 129 -12.90 -9.23 -11.16
N ALA A 130 -14.21 -9.32 -10.96
CA ALA A 130 -15.05 -10.31 -11.61
C ALA A 130 -16.28 -9.65 -12.23
N GLU A 131 -16.92 -10.34 -13.18
CA GLU A 131 -18.02 -9.80 -13.99
C GLU A 131 -19.20 -9.26 -13.17
N ARG A 132 -19.53 -9.87 -12.03
CA ARG A 132 -20.70 -9.47 -11.22
C ARG A 132 -20.30 -8.61 -10.04
N PHE A 133 -19.35 -9.07 -9.22
CA PHE A 133 -18.94 -8.39 -8.00
C PHE A 133 -17.46 -8.61 -7.73
N PRO A 134 -16.71 -7.58 -7.27
CA PRO A 134 -15.33 -7.77 -6.90
C PRO A 134 -15.18 -8.50 -5.55
N VAL A 135 -14.01 -9.08 -5.34
CA VAL A 135 -13.62 -9.75 -4.09
C VAL A 135 -12.30 -9.15 -3.61
N VAL A 136 -12.15 -8.90 -2.31
CA VAL A 136 -10.86 -8.44 -1.78
C VAL A 136 -10.07 -9.59 -1.19
N TRP A 137 -8.86 -9.76 -1.68
CA TRP A 137 -7.89 -10.72 -1.17
C TRP A 137 -6.93 -10.03 -0.22
N HIS A 138 -6.57 -10.72 0.86
CA HIS A 138 -5.63 -10.27 1.85
C HIS A 138 -4.47 -11.27 1.94
N PHE A 139 -3.27 -10.75 1.76
CA PHE A 139 -2.02 -11.48 1.92
C PHE A 139 -1.26 -10.86 3.08
N ILE A 140 -0.88 -11.67 4.06
CA ILE A 140 -0.05 -11.22 5.18
C ILE A 140 1.25 -12.01 5.14
N PHE A 141 2.34 -11.28 4.92
CA PHE A 141 3.69 -11.83 4.91
C PHE A 141 4.42 -11.44 6.17
N TYR A 142 5.18 -12.40 6.71
CA TYR A 142 6.03 -12.18 7.87
C TYR A 142 7.38 -12.85 7.66
N ARG A 143 8.43 -12.23 8.20
CA ARG A 143 9.76 -12.82 8.29
C ARG A 143 10.28 -12.76 9.72
N THR A 144 10.95 -13.83 10.14
CA THR A 144 11.62 -13.87 11.43
C THR A 144 13.10 -13.51 11.30
N THR A 145 13.69 -12.95 12.33
CA THR A 145 15.15 -12.85 12.46
C THR A 145 15.69 -14.16 13.02
N GLY A 146 16.65 -14.78 12.33
CA GLY A 146 17.36 -15.98 12.79
C GLY A 146 18.48 -15.67 13.79
N ALA A 147 19.21 -16.72 14.18
CA ALA A 147 20.41 -16.57 14.99
C ALA A 147 21.44 -15.69 14.28
N GLY A 148 22.09 -14.77 15.03
CA GLY A 148 23.05 -13.83 14.45
C GLY A 148 22.45 -12.60 13.78
N GLY A 149 21.15 -12.33 13.93
CA GLY A 149 20.52 -11.10 13.43
C GLY A 149 20.15 -11.14 11.94
N VAL A 150 20.35 -12.27 11.26
CA VAL A 150 20.05 -12.43 9.83
C VAL A 150 18.55 -12.60 9.63
N LYS A 151 17.95 -11.78 8.76
CA LYS A 151 16.53 -11.92 8.37
C LYS A 151 16.34 -13.18 7.54
N LYS A 152 15.32 -13.98 7.87
CA LYS A 152 14.86 -15.07 7.01
C LYS A 152 14.03 -14.53 5.85
N GLU A 153 13.76 -15.42 4.89
CA GLU A 153 12.86 -15.16 3.78
C GLU A 153 11.44 -14.82 4.25
N TRP A 154 10.74 -14.02 3.44
CA TRP A 154 9.34 -13.68 3.65
C TRP A 154 8.43 -14.89 3.43
N THR A 155 7.63 -15.21 4.44
CA THR A 155 6.68 -16.32 4.41
C THR A 155 5.25 -15.79 4.47
N LEU A 156 4.33 -16.42 3.73
CA LEU A 156 2.92 -16.10 3.84
C LEU A 156 2.37 -16.75 5.12
N ILE A 157 1.82 -15.93 6.00
CA ILE A 157 1.27 -16.37 7.30
C ILE A 157 -0.25 -16.26 7.37
N SER A 158 -0.87 -15.56 6.42
CA SER A 158 -2.32 -15.52 6.29
C SER A 158 -2.71 -15.26 4.83
N LEU A 159 -3.70 -16.02 4.36
CA LEU A 159 -4.36 -15.86 3.08
C LEU A 159 -5.87 -15.93 3.31
N LYS A 160 -6.59 -14.89 2.93
CA LYS A 160 -8.05 -14.87 3.00
C LYS A 160 -8.63 -14.01 1.89
N PHE A 161 -9.91 -14.21 1.59
CA PHE A 161 -10.66 -13.29 0.76
C PHE A 161 -11.99 -12.96 1.42
N ASP A 162 -12.39 -11.70 1.29
CA ASP A 162 -13.61 -11.15 1.86
C ASP A 162 -14.55 -10.82 0.69
N GLY A 163 -15.67 -11.53 0.63
CA GLY A 163 -16.68 -11.39 -0.42
C GLY A 163 -17.85 -10.45 -0.09
N GLN A 164 -17.88 -9.94 1.13
CA GLN A 164 -18.86 -8.96 1.59
C GLN A 164 -18.20 -7.58 1.58
N ILE A 165 -18.51 -6.77 0.57
CA ILE A 165 -17.89 -5.45 0.37
C ILE A 165 -18.16 -4.53 1.56
N GLU A 166 -19.30 -4.70 2.23
CA GLU A 166 -19.72 -3.91 3.39
C GLU A 166 -18.78 -4.09 4.58
N GLN A 167 -18.09 -5.23 4.68
CA GLN A 167 -17.10 -5.47 5.72
C GLN A 167 -15.78 -4.71 5.46
N LEU A 168 -15.56 -4.26 4.23
CA LEU A 168 -14.32 -3.58 3.80
C LEU A 168 -14.32 -2.08 4.07
N LEU A 169 -15.49 -1.49 4.35
CA LEU A 169 -15.70 -0.06 4.60
C LEU A 169 -15.64 0.33 6.09
N LYS A 170 -15.42 -0.65 6.97
CA LYS A 170 -15.26 -0.46 8.42
C LYS A 170 -13.79 -0.33 8.80
#